data_AF-A0A7V7WG06-F1
#
_entry.id   AF-A0A7V7WG06-F1
#
_cell.length_a   1.000
_cell.length_b   1.000
_cell.length_c   1.000
_cell.angle_alpha   90.00
_cell.angle_beta   90.00
_cell.angle_gamma   90.00
#
_symmetry.space_group_name_H-M   'P 1'
#
loop_
_entity.id
_entity.type
_entity.pdbx_description
1 polymer ?
#
loop_
_entity_poly.entity_id
_entity_poly.type
_entity_poly.pdbx_seq_one_letter_code
_entity_poly.pdbx_strand_id
1 'polypeptide(L)'
;MPSAETRIPIEASPTAETLAWESTQEELYELGGAGRKNFLNAYVTQDIKNLAVDRVTAAAFLTQKGKLVSTVRVLHLPERILLFFPQGYGAKTESHLATYLMFADATLKRLEGEFAHFAFAGPKARSLLEARLGLPLEPAAQAVARGRWGEAEGLLFP
;
A
#
# COMPACT_ATOMS: atom_id res chain seq x y z
N MET A 1 -0.82 -6.42 -29.47
CA MET A 1 0.19 -5.35 -29.57
C MET A 1 0.37 -4.78 -28.18
N PRO A 2 1.54 -4.88 -27.54
CA PRO A 2 1.72 -4.31 -26.22
C PRO A 2 1.81 -2.79 -26.35
N SER A 3 0.96 -2.09 -25.60
CA SER A 3 0.96 -0.63 -25.49
C SER A 3 2.29 -0.19 -24.88
N ALA A 4 2.90 0.84 -25.47
CA ALA A 4 4.21 1.35 -25.06
C ALA A 4 4.18 1.74 -23.57
N GLU A 5 4.99 1.06 -22.77
CA GLU A 5 5.36 1.51 -21.42
C GLU A 5 6.07 2.86 -21.59
N THR A 6 5.37 3.96 -21.31
CA THR A 6 6.02 5.26 -21.11
C THR A 6 6.84 5.15 -19.82
N ARG A 7 8.09 4.70 -19.96
CA ARG A 7 9.09 4.85 -18.91
C ARG A 7 9.39 6.34 -18.81
N ILE A 8 8.83 7.00 -17.79
CA ILE A 8 9.30 8.32 -17.38
C ILE A 8 10.76 8.13 -16.95
N PRO A 9 11.73 8.80 -17.60
CA PRO A 9 13.12 8.68 -17.20
C PRO A 9 13.27 9.24 -15.78
N ILE A 10 13.79 8.40 -14.88
CA ILE A 10 14.29 8.84 -13.57
C ILE A 10 15.61 9.57 -13.80
N GLU A 11 15.55 10.82 -14.28
CA GLU A 11 16.63 11.77 -14.05
C GLU A 11 16.55 12.20 -12.57
N ALA A 12 17.04 11.32 -11.70
CA ALA A 12 17.39 11.73 -10.35
C ALA A 12 18.60 12.67 -10.46
N SER A 13 18.34 13.97 -10.54
CA SER A 13 19.38 14.96 -10.27
C SER A 13 19.91 14.69 -8.86
N PRO A 14 21.22 14.43 -8.67
CA PRO A 14 21.79 14.08 -7.36
C PRO A 14 21.71 15.22 -6.33
N THR A 15 21.11 16.36 -6.69
CA THR A 15 20.95 17.56 -5.86
C THR A 15 19.51 17.78 -5.39
N ALA A 16 18.54 16.94 -5.80
CA ALA A 16 17.15 17.14 -5.40
C ALA A 16 16.96 16.85 -3.90
N GLU A 17 16.67 17.90 -3.11
CA GLU A 17 16.45 17.79 -1.66
C GLU A 17 15.18 16.99 -1.31
N THR A 18 14.28 16.81 -2.29
CA THR A 18 13.12 15.90 -2.24
C THR A 18 12.78 15.46 -3.67
N LEU A 19 12.50 14.17 -3.83
CA LEU A 19 11.97 13.55 -5.04
C LEU A 19 10.56 13.04 -4.74
N ALA A 20 9.62 13.30 -5.65
CA ALA A 20 8.26 12.80 -5.59
C ALA A 20 7.90 12.14 -6.92
N TRP A 21 7.24 10.99 -6.88
CA TRP A 21 6.76 10.31 -8.07
C TRP A 21 5.46 9.58 -7.78
N GLU A 22 4.63 9.42 -8.82
CA GLU A 22 3.49 8.52 -8.76
C GLU A 22 3.98 7.06 -8.76
N SER A 23 3.59 6.31 -7.74
CA SER A 23 3.93 4.91 -7.59
C SER A 23 2.91 4.04 -8.33
N THR A 24 3.23 3.68 -9.57
CA THR A 24 2.48 2.72 -10.38
C THR A 24 2.87 1.26 -10.14
N GLN A 25 3.83 1.03 -9.24
CA GLN A 25 4.42 -0.28 -8.96
C GLN A 25 3.55 -1.18 -8.09
N GLU A 26 2.42 -0.67 -7.58
CA GLU A 26 1.57 -1.38 -6.64
C GLU A 26 0.11 -1.40 -7.07
N GLU A 27 -0.53 -2.54 -6.82
CA GLU A 27 -1.96 -2.74 -6.94
C GLU A 27 -2.58 -2.68 -5.55
N LEU A 28 -3.60 -1.84 -5.39
CA LEU A 28 -4.29 -1.66 -4.12
C LEU A 28 -5.53 -2.54 -4.05
N TYR A 29 -5.66 -3.26 -2.94
CA TYR A 29 -6.80 -4.11 -2.62
C TYR A 29 -7.30 -3.78 -1.22
N GLU A 30 -8.60 -3.94 -1.02
CA GLU A 30 -9.25 -3.88 0.28
C GLU A 30 -9.62 -5.28 0.75
N LEU A 31 -9.29 -5.58 2.00
CA LEU A 31 -9.78 -6.73 2.74
C LEU A 31 -10.82 -6.27 3.78
N GLY A 32 -12.08 -6.61 3.51
CA GLY A 32 -13.25 -6.34 4.35
C GLY A 32 -13.80 -7.59 5.04
N GLY A 33 -14.95 -7.49 5.70
CA GLY A 33 -15.58 -8.57 6.49
C GLY A 33 -15.11 -8.62 7.95
N ALA A 34 -15.94 -9.13 8.86
CA ALA A 34 -15.62 -9.05 10.30
C ALA A 34 -14.49 -10.02 10.71
N GLY A 35 -14.31 -11.10 9.95
CA GLY A 35 -13.23 -12.08 10.09
C GLY A 35 -11.90 -11.69 9.44
N ARG A 36 -11.80 -10.52 8.77
CA ARG A 36 -10.64 -10.10 7.97
C ARG A 36 -9.26 -10.27 8.63
N LYS A 37 -9.12 -9.90 9.91
CA LYS A 37 -7.83 -10.02 10.62
C LYS A 37 -7.44 -11.47 10.84
N ASN A 38 -8.39 -12.30 11.27
CA ASN A 38 -8.16 -13.72 11.49
C ASN A 38 -7.84 -14.45 10.18
N PHE A 39 -8.60 -14.12 9.12
CA PHE A 39 -8.36 -14.61 7.77
C PHE A 39 -6.95 -14.26 7.32
N LEU A 40 -6.59 -12.97 7.28
CA LEU A 40 -5.29 -12.54 6.76
C LEU A 40 -4.13 -13.15 7.54
N ASN A 41 -4.21 -13.17 8.87
CA ASN A 41 -3.18 -13.77 9.74
C ASN A 41 -2.93 -15.25 9.47
N ALA A 42 -3.91 -15.99 8.93
CA ALA A 42 -3.74 -17.41 8.61
C ALA A 42 -2.95 -17.64 7.31
N TYR A 43 -2.89 -16.63 6.43
CA TYR A 43 -2.33 -16.76 5.08
C TYR A 43 -1.06 -15.94 4.83
N VAL A 44 -0.65 -15.12 5.79
CA VAL A 44 0.58 -14.33 5.69
C VAL A 44 1.58 -14.66 6.78
N THR A 45 2.85 -14.35 6.54
CA THR A 45 3.97 -14.61 7.47
C THR A 45 3.99 -13.74 8.72
N GLN A 46 3.18 -12.68 8.78
CA GLN A 46 3.23 -11.67 9.82
C GLN A 46 2.06 -11.80 10.79
N ASP A 47 2.26 -11.38 12.05
CA ASP A 47 1.21 -11.27 13.06
C ASP A 47 0.29 -10.08 12.77
N ILE A 48 -0.81 -10.36 12.06
CA ILE A 48 -1.83 -9.37 11.72
C ILE A 48 -2.80 -9.17 12.88
N LYS A 49 -2.99 -10.17 13.75
CA LYS A 49 -3.89 -10.04 14.90
C LYS A 49 -3.43 -8.94 15.84
N ASN A 50 -2.12 -8.82 16.05
CA ASN A 50 -1.53 -7.79 16.91
C ASN A 50 -1.11 -6.51 16.16
N LEU A 51 -1.33 -6.42 14.85
CA LEU A 51 -1.13 -5.16 14.11
C LEU A 51 -2.14 -4.11 14.60
N ALA A 52 -1.63 -3.05 15.22
CA ALA A 52 -2.44 -1.93 15.69
C ALA A 52 -3.07 -1.15 14.52
N VAL A 53 -4.14 -0.43 14.80
CA VAL A 53 -4.75 0.50 13.82
C VAL A 53 -3.75 1.62 13.51
N ASP A 54 -3.80 2.15 12.29
CA ASP A 54 -2.88 3.18 11.78
C ASP A 54 -1.41 2.71 11.86
N ARG A 55 -1.19 1.44 11.52
CA ARG A 55 0.12 0.84 11.32
C ARG A 55 0.18 0.07 10.01
N VAL A 56 1.39 0.00 9.46
CA VAL A 56 1.70 -0.78 8.27
C VAL A 56 2.71 -1.88 8.58
N THR A 57 2.66 -3.02 7.92
CA THR A 57 3.72 -4.02 7.98
C THR A 57 3.96 -4.64 6.62
N ALA A 58 5.20 -5.06 6.35
CA ALA A 58 5.49 -5.97 5.25
C ALA A 58 5.14 -7.40 5.68
N ALA A 59 4.58 -8.17 4.75
CA ALA A 59 4.25 -9.58 4.93
C ALA A 59 4.39 -10.34 3.61
N ALA A 60 4.34 -11.67 3.67
CA ALA A 60 4.37 -12.52 2.49
C ALA A 60 3.21 -13.52 2.53
N PHE A 61 2.51 -13.69 1.40
CA PHE A 61 1.57 -14.78 1.19
C PHE A 61 2.33 -16.02 0.75
N LEU A 62 2.06 -17.13 1.43
CA LEU A 62 2.68 -18.41 1.13
C LEU A 62 1.62 -19.45 0.76
N THR A 63 2.00 -20.39 -0.09
CA THR A 63 1.23 -21.64 -0.26
C THR A 63 1.32 -22.49 1.02
N GLN A 64 0.45 -23.48 1.16
CA GLN A 64 0.52 -24.47 2.26
C GLN A 64 1.88 -25.21 2.33
N LYS A 65 2.61 -25.30 1.21
CA LYS A 65 3.95 -25.90 1.13
C LYS A 65 5.07 -24.89 1.36
N GLY A 66 4.77 -23.67 1.83
CA GLY A 66 5.74 -22.63 2.15
C GLY A 66 6.32 -21.88 0.94
N LYS A 67 5.87 -22.15 -0.30
CA LYS A 67 6.31 -21.38 -1.47
C LYS A 67 5.72 -19.98 -1.45
N LEU A 68 6.54 -18.97 -1.78
CA LEU A 68 6.11 -17.58 -1.92
C LEU A 68 5.10 -17.42 -3.06
N VAL A 69 3.94 -16.85 -2.76
CA VAL A 69 2.91 -16.45 -3.73
C VAL A 69 3.12 -15.00 -4.13
N SER A 70 3.23 -14.11 -3.13
CA SER A 70 3.43 -12.68 -3.27
C SER A 70 3.98 -12.07 -1.97
N THR A 71 4.67 -10.94 -2.08
CA THR A 71 4.83 -10.01 -0.96
C THR A 71 3.65 -9.05 -0.90
N VAL A 72 3.43 -8.42 0.24
CA VAL A 72 2.36 -7.44 0.44
C VAL A 72 2.75 -6.45 1.53
N ARG A 73 2.38 -5.18 1.38
CA ARG A 73 2.30 -4.25 2.51
C ARG A 73 0.87 -4.20 3.02
N VAL A 74 0.71 -4.39 4.32
CA VAL A 74 -0.58 -4.46 5.00
C VAL A 74 -0.76 -3.21 5.83
N LEU A 75 -1.75 -2.40 5.49
CA LEU A 75 -2.13 -1.21 6.23
C LEU A 75 -3.43 -1.48 6.97
N HIS A 76 -3.40 -1.37 8.29
CA HIS A 76 -4.58 -1.57 9.12
C HIS A 76 -5.27 -0.23 9.41
N LEU A 77 -6.45 -0.03 8.82
CA LEU A 77 -7.34 1.10 9.11
C LEU A 77 -8.47 0.65 10.04
N PRO A 78 -9.20 1.58 10.70
CA PRO A 78 -10.26 1.22 11.66
C PRO A 78 -11.30 0.23 11.11
N GLU A 79 -11.79 0.46 9.89
CA GLU A 79 -12.89 -0.32 9.31
C GLU A 79 -12.46 -1.34 8.25
N ARG A 80 -11.21 -1.29 7.80
CA ARG A 80 -10.73 -2.06 6.65
C ARG A 80 -9.24 -2.30 6.71
N ILE A 81 -8.75 -3.28 5.97
CA ILE A 81 -7.33 -3.49 5.75
C ILE A 81 -7.03 -3.20 4.28
N LEU A 82 -6.03 -2.37 4.03
CA LEU A 82 -5.52 -2.14 2.68
C LEU A 82 -4.29 -3.00 2.44
N LEU A 83 -4.24 -3.62 1.26
CA LEU A 83 -3.20 -4.53 0.81
C LEU A 83 -2.56 -3.95 -0.45
N PHE A 84 -1.27 -3.67 -0.37
CA PHE A 84 -0.47 -3.14 -1.47
C PHE A 84 0.36 -4.30 -2.02
N PHE A 85 -0.05 -4.80 -3.17
CA PHE A 85 0.64 -5.87 -3.87
C PHE A 85 1.59 -5.28 -4.90
N PRO A 86 2.76 -5.89 -5.15
CA PRO A 86 3.52 -5.57 -6.35
C PRO A 86 2.66 -5.79 -7.61
N GLN A 87 2.87 -4.94 -8.61
CA GLN A 87 2.14 -5.02 -9.88
C GLN A 87 2.18 -6.45 -10.48
N GLY A 88 1.02 -6.94 -10.91
CA GLY A 88 0.84 -8.29 -11.45
C GLY A 88 0.65 -9.39 -10.40
N TYR A 89 0.76 -9.11 -9.11
CA TYR A 89 0.61 -10.11 -8.05
C TYR A 89 -0.73 -10.05 -7.30
N GLY A 90 -1.50 -8.96 -7.41
CA GLY A 90 -2.80 -8.83 -6.76
C GLY A 90 -3.79 -9.87 -7.27
N ALA A 91 -4.04 -9.90 -8.59
CA ALA A 91 -4.97 -10.85 -9.21
C ALA A 91 -4.55 -12.31 -9.01
N LYS A 92 -3.24 -12.59 -9.01
CA LYS A 92 -2.69 -13.92 -8.73
C LYS A 92 -2.98 -14.35 -7.28
N THR A 93 -2.80 -13.44 -6.33
CA THR A 93 -3.07 -13.70 -4.90
C THR A 93 -4.56 -13.84 -4.66
N GLU A 94 -5.39 -13.01 -5.28
CA GLU A 94 -6.85 -13.12 -5.25
C GLU A 94 -7.33 -14.47 -5.77
N SER A 95 -6.83 -14.92 -6.92
CA SER A 95 -7.12 -16.24 -7.48
C SER A 95 -6.69 -17.38 -6.55
N HIS A 96 -5.55 -17.24 -5.88
CA HIS A 96 -5.08 -18.21 -4.89
C HIS A 96 -5.98 -18.28 -3.65
N LEU A 97 -6.55 -17.13 -3.24
CA LEU A 97 -7.38 -17.02 -2.05
C LEU A 97 -8.86 -17.28 -2.30
N ALA A 98 -9.31 -17.32 -3.56
CA ALA A 98 -10.71 -17.40 -3.95
C ALA A 98 -11.49 -18.49 -3.19
N THR A 99 -11.01 -19.74 -3.20
CA THR A 99 -11.69 -20.84 -2.49
C THR A 99 -11.74 -20.63 -0.98
N TYR A 100 -10.72 -20.01 -0.38
CA TYR A 100 -10.70 -19.76 1.06
C TYR A 100 -11.63 -18.62 1.46
N LEU A 101 -11.75 -17.59 0.64
CA LEU A 101 -12.65 -16.46 0.85
C LEU A 101 -14.13 -16.90 0.85
N MET A 102 -14.50 -17.91 0.06
CA MET A 102 -15.89 -18.42 0.02
C MET A 102 -16.39 -18.97 1.37
N PHE A 103 -15.48 -19.40 2.24
CA PHE A 103 -15.82 -19.98 3.54
C PHE A 103 -15.43 -19.06 4.72
N ALA A 104 -14.96 -17.85 4.44
CA ALA A 104 -14.52 -16.90 5.44
C ALA A 104 -15.47 -15.71 5.53
N ASP A 105 -15.56 -15.11 6.72
CA ASP A 105 -16.13 -13.77 6.89
C ASP A 105 -15.10 -12.71 6.47
N ALA A 106 -14.70 -12.76 5.21
CA ALA A 106 -13.73 -11.84 4.62
C ALA A 106 -13.99 -11.68 3.12
N THR A 107 -13.82 -10.45 2.62
CA THR A 107 -13.94 -10.14 1.20
C THR A 107 -12.68 -9.44 0.71
N LEU A 108 -12.20 -9.81 -0.47
CA LEU A 108 -11.07 -9.14 -1.12
C LEU A 108 -11.59 -8.40 -2.36
N LYS A 109 -11.33 -7.11 -2.48
CA LYS A 109 -11.76 -6.28 -3.61
C LYS A 109 -10.59 -5.43 -4.10
N ARG A 110 -10.35 -5.40 -5.42
CA ARG A 110 -9.41 -4.45 -6.01
C ARG A 110 -9.97 -3.02 -5.97
N LEU A 111 -9.13 -2.05 -5.61
CA LEU A 111 -9.48 -0.63 -5.58
C LEU A 111 -8.85 0.06 -6.80
N GLU A 112 -9.56 0.06 -7.93
CA GLU A 112 -9.10 0.71 -9.16
C GLU A 112 -9.58 2.17 -9.22
N GLY A 113 -8.67 3.12 -9.47
CA GLY A 113 -9.02 4.54 -9.68
C GLY A 113 -9.51 5.29 -8.45
N GLU A 114 -9.65 4.63 -7.30
CA GLU A 114 -10.06 5.26 -6.03
C GLU A 114 -8.90 6.00 -5.34
N PHE A 115 -7.65 5.61 -5.61
CA PHE A 115 -6.45 6.13 -4.96
C PHE A 115 -5.36 6.46 -5.97
N ALA A 116 -4.64 7.55 -5.71
CA ALA A 116 -3.33 7.80 -6.30
C ALA A 116 -2.26 7.59 -5.21
N HIS A 117 -1.19 6.87 -5.54
CA HIS A 117 -0.07 6.66 -4.64
C HIS A 117 1.11 7.50 -5.07
N PHE A 118 1.63 8.30 -4.15
CA PHE A 118 2.85 9.06 -4.34
C PHE A 118 3.89 8.61 -3.34
N ALA A 119 5.10 8.40 -3.81
CA ALA A 119 6.25 8.16 -2.95
C ALA A 119 7.12 9.41 -2.92
N PHE A 120 7.57 9.75 -1.72
CA PHE A 120 8.45 10.89 -1.47
C PHE A 120 9.75 10.37 -0.85
N ALA A 121 10.88 10.77 -1.40
CA ALA A 121 12.19 10.40 -0.90
C ALA A 121 13.10 11.64 -0.81
N GLY A 122 14.07 11.58 0.09
CA GLY A 122 15.05 12.65 0.29
C GLY A 122 14.96 13.30 1.68
N PRO A 123 16.00 14.05 2.06
CA PRO A 123 16.15 14.57 3.42
C PRO A 123 15.06 15.57 3.83
N LYS A 124 14.44 16.29 2.89
CA LYS A 124 13.35 17.25 3.19
C LYS A 124 11.94 16.69 2.99
N ALA A 125 11.80 15.42 2.59
CA ALA A 125 10.49 14.82 2.26
C ALA A 125 9.51 14.88 3.45
N ARG A 126 9.99 14.54 4.67
CA ARG A 126 9.17 14.60 5.89
C ARG A 126 8.65 16.01 6.15
N SER A 127 9.54 17.00 6.25
CA SER A 127 9.16 18.37 6.59
C SER A 127 8.23 18.99 5.56
N LEU A 128 8.42 18.66 4.28
CA LEU A 128 7.50 19.07 3.21
C LEU A 128 6.11 18.47 3.41
N LEU A 129 6.00 17.17 3.70
CA LEU A 129 4.73 16.51 3.94
C LEU A 129 4.04 17.02 5.21
N GLU A 130 4.77 17.23 6.30
CA GLU A 130 4.24 17.79 7.54
C GLU A 130 3.63 19.18 7.32
N ALA A 131 4.33 20.06 6.60
CA ALA A 131 3.85 21.39 6.27
C ALA A 131 2.60 21.37 5.38
N ARG A 132 2.50 20.42 4.45
CA ARG A 132 1.36 20.31 3.51
C ARG A 132 0.14 19.62 4.09
N LEU A 133 0.35 18.61 4.94
CA LEU A 133 -0.72 17.89 5.62
C LEU A 133 -1.20 18.61 6.89
N GLY A 134 -0.43 19.58 7.38
CA GLY A 134 -0.74 20.32 8.61
C GLY A 134 -0.67 19.43 9.86
N LEU A 135 0.14 18.37 9.83
CA LEU A 135 0.25 17.41 10.92
C LEU A 135 1.68 16.87 11.06
N PRO A 136 2.14 16.59 12.28
CA PRO A 136 3.46 16.00 12.50
C PRO A 136 3.50 14.55 12.00
N LEU A 137 4.58 14.16 11.34
CA LEU A 137 4.81 12.79 10.90
C LEU A 137 5.81 12.13 11.85
N GLU A 138 5.37 11.07 12.52
CA GLU A 138 6.24 10.31 13.42
C GLU A 138 7.41 9.66 12.64
N PRO A 139 8.66 9.75 13.12
CA PRO A 139 9.80 9.05 12.52
C PRO A 139 9.87 7.56 12.85
N ALA A 140 8.80 7.00 13.39
CA ALA A 140 8.72 5.58 13.65
C ALA A 140 8.57 4.79 12.35
N ALA A 141 9.36 3.72 12.20
CA ALA A 141 9.08 2.69 11.21
C ALA A 141 7.61 2.27 11.33
N GLN A 142 6.95 2.07 10.20
CA GLN A 142 5.59 1.52 10.14
C GLN A 142 4.46 2.42 10.68
N ALA A 143 4.74 3.67 11.04
CA ALA A 143 3.71 4.64 11.41
C ALA A 143 2.90 5.11 10.19
N VAL A 144 1.61 5.35 10.42
CA VAL A 144 0.69 5.90 9.43
C VAL A 144 0.06 7.13 10.05
N ALA A 145 0.00 8.22 9.27
CA ALA A 145 -0.75 9.41 9.62
C ALA A 145 -1.84 9.65 8.58
N ARG A 146 -2.98 10.17 9.03
CA ARG A 146 -4.12 10.52 8.18
C ARG A 146 -4.40 12.01 8.32
N GLY A 147 -4.41 12.72 7.21
CA GLY A 147 -4.72 14.15 7.13
C GLY A 147 -5.66 14.44 5.98
N ARG A 148 -6.17 15.66 5.92
CA ARG A 148 -6.83 16.17 4.72
C ARG A 148 -5.80 16.91 3.90
N TRP A 149 -5.70 16.58 2.62
CA TRP A 149 -4.96 17.42 1.70
C TRP A 149 -5.72 18.75 1.56
N GLY A 150 -5.07 19.87 1.84
CA GLY A 150 -5.68 21.19 1.67
C GLY A 150 -5.93 21.51 0.19
N GLU A 151 -6.77 22.51 -0.10
CA GLU A 151 -6.82 23.13 -1.43
C GLU A 151 -5.47 23.84 -1.67
N ALA A 152 -4.56 23.17 -2.34
CA ALA A 152 -3.38 23.82 -2.91
C ALA A 152 -3.74 24.21 -4.35
N GLU A 153 -3.86 25.52 -4.62
CA GLU A 153 -3.86 26.01 -5.99
C GLU A 153 -2.61 25.48 -6.71
N GLY A 154 -2.87 24.69 -7.76
CA GLY A 154 -1.96 24.27 -8.82
C GLY A 154 -0.47 24.16 -8.48
N LEU A 155 -0.01 22.93 -8.24
CA LEU A 155 1.36 22.55 -8.59
C LEU A 155 1.29 21.37 -9.55
N LEU A 156 1.32 21.71 -10.84
CA LEU A 156 1.81 20.79 -11.86
C LEU A 156 3.25 20.44 -11.48
N PHE A 157 3.50 19.16 -11.21
CA PHE A 157 4.87 18.65 -11.19
C PHE A 157 5.47 18.93 -12.58
N PRO A 158 6.62 19.64 -12.68
CA PRO A 158 7.29 19.86 -13.96
C PRO A 158 7.77 18.55 -14.58
#